data_AF-A0A3N5V508-F1
#
_entry.id   AF-A0A3N5V508-F1
#
_cell.length_a   1.000
_cell.length_b   1.000
_cell.length_c   1.000
_cell.angle_alpha   90.00
_cell.angle_beta   90.00
_cell.angle_gamma   90.00
#
_symmetry.space_group_name_H-M   'P 1'
#
loop_
_entity.id
_entity.type
_entity.pdbx_description
1 polymer ?
#
loop_
_entity_poly.entity_id
_entity_poly.type
_entity_poly.pdbx_seq_one_letter_code
_entity_poly.pdbx_strand_id
1 'polypeptide(L)' 'MDTRPRKPVSFSLDPRLLDRLEVWITKQEFPPVKTHVVETAIREFLDNRERLAAMVAKKRFSAP' A
#
# COMPACT_ATOMS: atom_id res chain seq x y z
N MET A 1 9.90 -13.66 -12.39
CA MET A 1 9.30 -13.88 -11.06
C MET A 1 10.32 -13.45 -10.03
N ASP A 2 9.95 -12.59 -9.08
CA ASP A 2 10.84 -12.21 -7.97
C ASP A 2 11.09 -13.46 -7.11
N THR A 3 12.35 -13.89 -7.01
CA THR A 3 12.75 -15.13 -6.33
C THR A 3 12.99 -14.91 -4.84
N ARG A 4 12.79 -13.70 -4.33
CA ARG A 4 13.01 -13.39 -2.92
C ARG A 4 11.93 -14.04 -2.06
N PRO A 5 12.31 -14.75 -0.98
CA PRO A 5 11.33 -15.32 -0.06
C PRO A 5 10.55 -14.19 0.62
N ARG A 6 9.22 -14.34 0.67
CA ARG A 6 8.36 -13.40 1.40
C ARG A 6 8.68 -13.51 2.90
N LYS A 7 8.82 -12.37 3.57
CA LYS A 7 8.98 -12.32 5.03
C LYS A 7 7.60 -12.22 5.68
N PRO A 8 7.22 -13.13 6.58
CA PRO A 8 5.97 -13.01 7.31
C PRO A 8 6.05 -11.82 8.28
N VAL A 9 5.02 -10.99 8.31
CA VAL A 9 4.90 -9.86 9.24
C VAL A 9 3.50 -9.88 9.85
N SER A 10 3.40 -9.59 11.14
CA SER A 10 2.14 -9.51 11.88
C SER A 10 1.88 -8.09 12.36
N PHE A 11 0.65 -7.63 12.21
CA PHE A 11 0.20 -6.31 12.65
C PHE A 11 -1.18 -6.41 13.29
N SER A 12 -1.47 -5.53 14.24
CA SER A 12 -2.83 -5.30 14.74
C SER A 12 -3.44 -4.15 13.96
N LEU A 13 -4.57 -4.40 13.29
CA LEU A 13 -5.31 -3.42 12.50
C LEU A 13 -6.68 -3.15 13.12
N ASP A 14 -7.26 -1.99 12.79
CA ASP A 14 -8.64 -1.68 13.19
C ASP A 14 -9.59 -2.77 12.64
N PRO A 15 -10.37 -3.45 13.50
CA PRO A 15 -11.29 -4.50 13.07
C PRO A 15 -12.34 -3.99 12.08
N ARG A 16 -12.83 -2.74 12.23
CA ARG A 16 -13.82 -2.17 11.31
C ARG A 16 -13.24 -1.95 9.91
N LEU A 17 -11.95 -1.62 9.83
CA LEU A 17 -11.26 -1.49 8.57
C LEU A 17 -11.09 -2.85 7.89
N LEU A 18 -10.75 -3.88 8.68
CA LEU A 18 -10.66 -5.25 8.19
C LEU A 18 -11.99 -5.76 7.67
N ASP A 19 -13.09 -5.55 8.37
CA ASP A 19 -14.43 -5.96 7.93
C ASP A 19 -14.79 -5.31 6.58
N ARG A 20 -14.51 -4.01 6.44
CA ARG A 20 -14.73 -3.29 5.18
C ARG A 20 -13.88 -3.85 4.04
N LEU A 21 -12.63 -4.22 4.32
CA LEU A 21 -11.74 -4.84 3.35
C LEU A 21 -12.28 -6.20 2.90
N GLU A 22 -12.70 -7.05 3.84
CA GLU A 22 -13.27 -8.37 3.53
C GLU A 22 -14.51 -8.25 2.64
N VAL A 23 -15.46 -7.38 3.04
CA VAL A 23 -16.68 -7.13 2.27
C VAL A 23 -16.38 -6.61 0.86
N TRP A 24 -15.31 -5.82 0.69
CA TRP A 24 -14.89 -5.37 -0.62
C TRP A 24 -14.28 -6.52 -1.45
N ILE A 25 -13.41 -7.35 -0.87
CA ILE A 25 -12.79 -8.50 -1.56
C ILE A 25 -13.86 -9.44 -2.12
N THR A 26 -14.90 -9.75 -1.34
CA THR A 26 -15.96 -10.68 -1.76
C THR A 26 -16.84 -10.15 -2.90
N LYS A 27 -16.80 -8.84 -3.16
CA LYS A 27 -17.61 -8.19 -4.21
C LYS A 27 -16.89 -8.13 -5.57
N GLN A 28 -15.62 -8.53 -5.65
CA GLN A 28 -14.88 -8.51 -6.90
C GLN A 28 -15.24 -9.72 -7.76
N GLU A 29 -15.32 -9.54 -9.08
CA GLU A 29 -15.53 -10.63 -10.05
C GLU A 29 -14.46 -11.74 -9.88
N PHE A 30 -13.22 -11.33 -9.60
CA PHE A 30 -12.11 -12.19 -9.24
C PHE A 30 -11.54 -11.75 -7.89
N PRO A 31 -11.96 -12.36 -6.76
CA PRO A 31 -11.53 -11.96 -5.43
C PRO A 31 -10.01 -12.05 -5.24
N PRO A 32 -9.31 -10.94 -4.97
CA PRO A 32 -7.88 -10.96 -4.74
C PRO A 32 -7.54 -11.56 -3.37
N VAL A 33 -6.36 -12.17 -3.25
CA VAL A 33 -5.84 -12.60 -1.95
C VAL A 33 -5.51 -11.36 -1.12
N LYS A 34 -5.90 -11.37 0.16
CA LYS A 34 -5.68 -10.26 1.12
C LYS A 34 -4.24 -9.73 1.11
N THR A 35 -3.25 -10.62 1.03
CA THR A 35 -1.83 -10.25 0.93
C THR A 35 -1.55 -9.32 -0.24
N HIS A 36 -2.11 -9.59 -1.43
CA HIS A 36 -1.93 -8.72 -2.59
C HIS A 36 -2.58 -7.36 -2.39
N VAL A 37 -3.75 -7.30 -1.76
CA VAL A 37 -4.42 -6.03 -1.47
C VAL A 37 -3.58 -5.17 -0.52
N VAL A 38 -3.02 -5.78 0.51
CA VAL A 38 -2.14 -5.10 1.47
C VAL A 38 -0.83 -4.66 0.81
N GLU A 39 -0.21 -5.51 -0.01
CA GLU A 39 1.01 -5.17 -0.77
C GLU A 39 0.77 -3.99 -1.72
N THR A 40 -0.36 -3.97 -2.44
CA THR A 40 -0.75 -2.86 -3.31
C THR A 40 -0.96 -1.58 -2.50
N ALA A 41 -1.72 -1.64 -1.41
CA ALA A 41 -1.98 -0.47 -0.57
C ALA A 41 -0.69 0.13 0.03
N ILE A 42 0.24 -0.72 0.47
CA ILE A 42 1.55 -0.28 0.98
C ILE A 42 2.36 0.39 -0.14
N ARG A 43 2.37 -0.19 -1.35
CA ARG A 43 3.09 0.37 -2.49
C ARG A 43 2.54 1.75 -2.87
N GLU A 44 1.23 1.88 -3.02
CA GLU A 44 0.59 3.16 -3.34
C GLU A 44 0.87 4.22 -2.27
N PHE A 45 0.84 3.83 -0.99
CA PHE A 45 1.19 4.72 0.11
C PHE A 45 2.64 5.21 -0.02
N LEU A 46 3.60 4.31 -0.24
CA LEU A 46 5.02 4.66 -0.37
C LEU A 46 5.28 5.52 -1.60
N ASP A 47 4.79 5.12 -2.77
CA ASP A 47 4.93 5.86 -4.03
C ASP A 47 4.43 7.30 -3.90
N ASN A 48 3.30 7.48 -3.21
CA ASN A 48 2.76 8.82 -2.95
C ASN A 48 3.66 9.64 -2.02
N ARG A 49 4.21 9.04 -0.96
CA ARG A 49 5.11 9.74 -0.03
C ARG A 49 6.44 10.14 -0.70
N GLU A 50 7.00 9.24 -1.50
CA GLU A 50 8.22 9.50 -2.26
C GLU A 50 8.00 10.62 -3.29
N ARG A 51 6.87 10.60 -4.01
CA ARG A 51 6.49 11.68 -4.93
C ARG A 51 6.41 13.03 -4.22
N LEU A 52 5.71 13.09 -3.08
CA LEU A 52 5.59 14.32 -2.29
C LEU A 52 6.94 14.81 -1.79
N ALA A 53 7.81 13.92 -1.31
CA ALA A 53 9.15 14.26 -0.87
C ALA A 53 9.99 14.85 -2.02
N ALA A 54 9.93 14.24 -3.21
CA ALA A 54 10.62 14.72 -4.40
C ALA A 54 10.13 16.12 -4.83
N MET A 55 8.82 16.39 -4.76
CA MET A 55 8.25 17.70 -5.06
C MET A 55 8.72 18.77 -4.07
N VAL A 56 8.76 18.46 -2.77
CA VAL A 56 9.25 19.40 -1.74
C VAL A 56 10.74 19.68 -1.93
N ALA A 57 11.55 18.66 -2.21
CA ALA A 57 12.96 18.83 -2.49
C ALA A 57 13.18 19.75 -3.71
N LYS A 58 12.48 19.49 -4.83
CA LYS A 58 12.56 20.33 -6.04
C LYS A 58 12.18 21.78 -5.76
N LYS A 59 11.16 22.02 -4.93
CA LYS A 59 10.75 23.39 -4.54
C LYS A 59 11.82 24.10 -3.71
N ARG A 60 12.55 23.39 -2.84
CA ARG A 60 13.63 23.96 -2.01
C ARG A 60 14.88 24.34 -2.81
N PHE A 61 15.23 23.59 -3.86
CA PHE A 61 16.41 23.85 -4.69
C PHE A 61 16.13 24.78 -5.90
N SER A 62 14.89 25.23 -6.06
CA SER A 62 14.47 26.14 -7.15
C SER A 62 14.11 27.54 -6.65
N ALA A 63 14.30 27.83 -5.36
CA ALA A 63 14.21 29.19 -4.83
C ALA A 63 15.56 29.89 -5.08
N PRO A 64 15.57 31.13 -5.62
CA PRO A 64 16.79 31.89 -5.91
C PRO A 64 17.56 32.29 -4.66
#